data_AF-A0A6A3NZL8-F1
#
_entry.id   AF-A0A6A3NZL8-F1
#
_cell.length_a   1.000
_cell.length_b   1.000
_cell.length_c   1.000
_cell.angle_alpha   90.00
_cell.angle_beta   90.00
_cell.angle_gamma   90.00
#
_symmetry.space_group_name_H-M   'P 1'
#
loop_
_entity.id
_entity.type
_entity.pdbx_description
1 polymer ?
#
loop_
_entity_poly.entity_id
_entity_poly.type
_entity_poly.pdbx_seq_one_letter_code
_entity_poly.pdbx_strand_id
1 'polypeptide(L)'
;MPQHPGRPRISGDGRKKAKHTRSSFSNQHKLEVAQHLISCKDVKETLRHFYPKLSGDAKEQRRKLLYEWRSNVSLYEERCQIPTVAAMKYVREPGVADSEKRTF
;
A
#
# COMPACT_ATOMS: atom_id res chain seq x y z
N MET A 1 34.99 -38.99 3.81
CA MET A 1 34.01 -37.98 4.28
C MET A 1 32.63 -38.35 3.73
N PRO A 2 31.62 -38.64 4.58
CA PRO A 2 30.29 -38.95 4.07
C PRO A 2 29.62 -37.67 3.58
N GLN A 3 29.16 -37.68 2.32
CA GLN A 3 28.46 -36.55 1.71
C GLN A 3 27.01 -36.52 2.23
N HIS A 4 26.60 -35.42 2.85
CA HIS A 4 25.20 -35.23 3.23
C HIS A 4 24.37 -34.97 1.95
N PRO A 5 23.26 -35.70 1.72
CA PRO A 5 22.38 -35.40 0.59
C PRO A 5 21.79 -34.00 0.79
N GLY A 6 22.00 -33.12 -0.20
CA GLY A 6 21.46 -31.77 -0.19
C GLY A 6 19.93 -31.74 -0.11
N ARG A 7 19.39 -30.61 0.34
CA ARG A 7 17.94 -30.39 0.51
C ARG A 7 17.17 -30.79 -0.77
N PRO A 8 16.16 -31.67 -0.67
CA PRO A 8 15.37 -32.06 -1.84
C PRO A 8 14.71 -30.82 -2.46
N ARG A 9 14.73 -30.74 -3.80
CA ARG A 9 13.96 -29.70 -4.52
C ARG A 9 12.48 -29.96 -4.27
N ILE A 10 11.84 -29.03 -3.54
CA ILE A 10 10.39 -29.04 -3.33
C ILE A 10 9.75 -28.80 -4.72
N SER A 11 9.31 -29.87 -5.38
CA SER A 11 8.44 -29.75 -6.54
C SER A 11 7.01 -29.52 -6.03
N GLY A 12 6.58 -28.26 -6.07
CA GLY A 12 5.19 -27.86 -5.84
C GLY A 12 4.78 -26.84 -6.89
N ASP A 13 3.47 -26.56 -7.01
CA ASP A 13 2.82 -25.62 -7.96
C ASP A 13 3.24 -24.15 -7.80
N GLY A 14 4.54 -23.88 -7.79
CA GLY A 14 5.14 -22.56 -7.75
C GLY A 14 4.50 -21.58 -6.77
N ARG A 15 4.51 -20.31 -7.16
CA ARG A 15 3.92 -19.23 -6.38
C ARG A 15 2.42 -19.19 -6.62
N LYS A 16 1.62 -19.45 -5.57
CA LYS A 16 0.16 -19.27 -5.62
C LYS A 16 -0.19 -17.82 -5.97
N LYS A 17 -1.22 -17.62 -6.81
CA LYS A 17 -1.73 -16.29 -7.17
C LYS A 17 -2.11 -15.52 -5.90
N ALA A 18 -1.65 -14.27 -5.80
CA ALA A 18 -1.97 -13.42 -4.65
C ALA A 18 -3.49 -13.16 -4.62
N LYS A 19 -4.15 -13.60 -3.54
CA LYS A 19 -5.60 -13.43 -3.35
C LYS A 19 -5.98 -12.01 -2.92
N HIS A 20 -5.01 -11.23 -2.44
CA HIS A 20 -5.23 -9.88 -1.93
C HIS A 20 -4.18 -8.93 -2.51
N THR A 21 -4.65 -7.94 -3.27
CA THR A 21 -3.83 -6.83 -3.74
C THR A 21 -4.07 -5.65 -2.82
N ARG A 22 -3.02 -5.21 -2.10
CA ARG A 22 -3.06 -3.95 -1.36
C ARG A 22 -2.99 -2.80 -2.35
N SER A 23 -4.01 -1.96 -2.41
CA SER A 23 -3.96 -0.71 -3.17
C SER A 23 -3.06 0.30 -2.45
N SER A 24 -2.02 0.78 -3.13
CA SER A 24 -1.20 1.89 -2.65
C SER A 24 -1.68 3.21 -3.27
N PHE A 25 -1.87 4.23 -2.42
CA PHE A 25 -2.21 5.60 -2.83
C PHE A 25 -1.00 6.50 -2.66
N SER A 26 -0.83 7.45 -3.57
CA SER A 26 0.19 8.50 -3.45
C SER A 26 -0.15 9.39 -2.25
N ASN A 27 0.87 10.04 -1.68
CA ASN A 27 0.65 10.97 -0.58
C ASN A 27 -0.25 12.14 -1.01
N GLN A 28 -0.10 12.62 -2.25
CA GLN A 28 -0.95 13.66 -2.82
C GLN A 28 -2.43 13.26 -2.85
N HIS A 29 -2.75 12.04 -3.29
CA HIS A 29 -4.14 11.55 -3.33
C HIS A 29 -4.74 11.45 -1.93
N LYS A 30 -3.95 11.02 -0.95
CA LYS A 30 -4.41 10.95 0.44
C LYS A 30 -4.69 12.34 1.01
N LEU A 31 -3.82 13.31 0.70
CA LEU A 31 -3.99 14.69 1.12
C LEU A 31 -5.26 15.31 0.54
N GLU A 32 -5.45 15.21 -0.77
CA GLU A 32 -6.62 15.75 -1.48
C GLU A 32 -7.93 15.22 -0.90
N VAL A 33 -8.00 13.90 -0.72
CA VAL A 33 -9.18 13.24 -0.15
C VAL A 33 -9.42 13.67 1.31
N ALA A 34 -8.35 13.82 2.10
CA ALA A 34 -8.46 14.22 3.49
C ALA A 34 -8.89 15.69 3.63
N GLN A 35 -8.38 16.59 2.78
CA GLN A 35 -8.81 17.99 2.71
C GLN A 35 -10.27 18.11 2.29
N HIS A 36 -10.71 17.34 1.29
CA HIS A 36 -12.13 17.28 0.90
C HIS A 36 -13.01 16.80 2.06
N LEU A 37 -12.57 15.77 2.81
CA LEU A 37 -13.31 15.28 3.97
C LEU A 37 -13.41 16.33 5.09
N ILE A 38 -12.36 17.12 5.32
CA ILE A 38 -12.38 18.23 6.29
C ILE A 38 -13.37 19.31 5.86
N SER A 39 -13.40 19.64 4.56
CA SER A 39 -14.29 20.64 3.98
C SER A 39 -15.76 20.20 4.03
N CYS A 40 -16.08 19.02 3.52
CA CYS A 40 -17.46 18.52 3.45
C CYS A 40 -17.99 18.00 4.80
N LYS A 41 -17.10 17.61 5.73
CA LYS A 41 -17.42 16.92 7.01
C LYS A 41 -18.26 15.64 6.87
N ASP A 42 -18.49 15.15 5.66
CA ASP A 42 -19.25 13.93 5.36
C ASP A 42 -18.38 12.91 4.61
N VAL A 43 -18.22 11.74 5.24
CA VAL A 43 -17.49 10.61 4.69
C VAL A 43 -18.27 9.96 3.53
N LYS A 44 -19.60 9.90 3.61
CA LYS A 44 -20.42 9.29 2.55
C LYS A 44 -20.30 10.08 1.26
N GLU A 45 -20.33 11.41 1.37
CA GLU A 45 -20.17 12.31 0.23
C GLU A 45 -18.77 12.19 -0.37
N THR A 46 -17.73 12.17 0.48
CA THR A 46 -16.35 11.96 0.05
C THR A 46 -16.18 10.60 -0.67
N LEU A 47 -16.82 9.54 -0.18
CA LEU A 47 -16.80 8.23 -0.85
C LEU A 47 -17.55 8.23 -2.17
N ARG A 48 -18.65 8.98 -2.31
CA ARG A 48 -19.38 9.13 -3.57
C ARG A 48 -18.57 9.89 -4.61
N HIS A 49 -17.85 10.93 -4.19
CA HIS A 49 -17.04 11.76 -5.07
C HIS A 49 -15.81 11.00 -5.59
N PHE A 50 -14.98 10.47 -4.70
CA PHE A 50 -13.70 9.84 -5.07
C PHE A 50 -13.81 8.36 -5.41
N TYR A 51 -14.82 7.66 -4.90
CA TYR A 51 -14.94 6.20 -5.02
C TYR A 51 -16.36 5.70 -5.34
N PRO A 52 -17.02 6.22 -6.40
CA PRO A 52 -18.41 5.88 -6.71
C PRO A 52 -18.63 4.39 -7.00
N LYS A 53 -17.62 3.74 -7.61
CA LYS A 53 -17.70 2.34 -8.10
C LYS A 53 -17.35 1.28 -7.06
N LEU A 54 -17.13 1.63 -5.79
CA LEU A 54 -16.81 0.65 -4.75
C LEU A 54 -18.06 -0.10 -4.25
N SER A 55 -17.91 -1.41 -4.05
CA SER A 55 -18.90 -2.26 -3.36
C SER A 55 -19.01 -1.90 -1.87
N GLY A 56 -20.06 -2.37 -1.20
CA GLY A 56 -20.33 -2.06 0.22
C GLY A 56 -19.14 -2.37 1.14
N ASP A 57 -18.58 -3.57 1.04
CA ASP A 57 -17.41 -3.98 1.85
C ASP A 57 -16.17 -3.13 1.54
N ALA A 58 -15.96 -2.79 0.27
CA ALA A 58 -14.84 -1.95 -0.11
C ALA A 58 -15.01 -0.50 0.39
N LYS A 59 -16.25 0.01 0.43
CA LYS A 59 -16.59 1.32 1.02
C LYS A 59 -16.32 1.36 2.52
N GLU A 60 -16.63 0.27 3.23
CA GLU A 60 -16.34 0.13 4.66
C GLU A 60 -14.83 0.21 4.94
N GLN A 61 -14.01 -0.54 4.19
CA GLN A 61 -12.56 -0.48 4.29
C GLN A 61 -12.03 0.91 3.95
N ARG A 62 -12.63 1.57 2.95
CA ARG A 62 -12.28 2.93 2.56
C ARG A 62 -12.60 3.95 3.64
N ARG A 63 -13.74 3.81 4.32
CA ARG A 63 -14.11 4.68 5.44
C ARG A 63 -13.06 4.65 6.55
N LYS A 64 -12.55 3.48 6.91
CA LYS A 64 -11.49 3.34 7.93
C LYS A 64 -10.22 4.10 7.52
N LEU A 65 -9.80 3.96 6.25
CA LEU A 65 -8.66 4.70 5.70
C LEU A 65 -8.89 6.22 5.71
N LEU A 66 -10.11 6.69 5.42
CA LEU A 66 -10.42 8.11 5.43
C LEU A 66 -10.22 8.74 6.83
N TYR A 67 -10.62 8.04 7.89
CA TYR A 67 -10.37 8.50 9.25
C TYR A 67 -8.87 8.54 9.58
N GLU A 68 -8.15 7.48 9.22
CA GLU A 68 -6.69 7.45 9.39
C GLU A 68 -6.01 8.59 8.63
N TRP A 69 -6.45 8.88 7.40
CA TRP A 69 -5.86 9.96 6.61
C TRP A 69 -6.18 11.32 7.20
N ARG A 70 -7.41 11.54 7.67
CA ARG A 70 -7.80 12.77 8.36
C ARG A 70 -6.93 13.04 9.58
N SER A 71 -6.64 12.02 10.38
CA SER A 71 -5.74 12.16 11.53
C SER A 71 -4.29 12.47 11.14
N ASN A 72 -3.87 12.07 9.93
CA ASN A 72 -2.50 12.24 9.43
C ASN A 72 -2.37 13.34 8.35
N VAL A 73 -3.31 14.28 8.26
CA VAL A 73 -3.30 15.35 7.24
C VAL A 73 -2.01 16.15 7.27
N SER A 74 -1.57 16.60 8.44
CA SER A 74 -0.34 17.38 8.61
C SER A 74 0.89 16.66 8.06
N LEU A 75 0.99 15.35 8.32
CA LEU A 75 2.06 14.51 7.78
C LEU A 75 2.04 14.46 6.25
N TYR A 76 0.85 14.44 5.63
CA TYR A 76 0.75 14.44 4.17
C TYR A 76 1.02 15.82 3.58
N GLU A 77 0.67 16.91 4.27
CA GLU A 77 1.02 18.27 3.86
C GLU A 77 2.53 18.46 3.81
N GLU A 78 3.24 18.08 4.87
CA GLU A 78 4.72 18.09 4.92
C GLU A 78 5.33 17.26 3.79
N ARG A 79 4.82 16.03 3.58
CA ARG A 79 5.31 15.14 2.52
C ARG A 79 5.02 15.66 1.12
N CYS A 80 3.93 16.41 0.93
CA CYS A 80 3.59 16.99 -0.37
C CYS A 80 4.42 18.23 -0.71
N GLN A 81 5.13 18.83 0.25
CA GLN A 81 6.10 19.90 -0.03
C GLN A 81 7.25 19.41 -0.91
N ILE A 82 7.56 18.10 -0.85
CA ILE A 82 8.59 17.48 -1.66
C ILE A 82 7.91 16.75 -2.85
N PRO A 83 8.06 17.22 -4.11
CA PRO A 83 7.33 16.67 -5.25
C PRO A 83 7.57 15.18 -5.48
N THR A 84 8.79 14.70 -5.22
CA THR A 84 9.16 13.28 -5.35
C THR A 84 8.44 12.40 -4.33
N VAL A 85 8.25 12.89 -3.10
CA VAL A 85 7.53 12.19 -2.02
C VAL A 85 6.02 12.30 -2.20
N ALA A 86 5.52 13.40 -2.76
CA ALA A 86 4.10 13.61 -3.08
C ALA A 86 3.55 12.51 -4.01
N ALA A 87 4.30 12.21 -5.08
CA ALA A 87 3.96 11.19 -6.06
C ALA A 87 4.23 9.76 -5.56
N MET A 88 5.02 9.59 -4.49
CA MET A 88 5.43 8.30 -3.99
C MET A 88 4.23 7.51 -3.47
N LYS A 89 3.96 6.39 -4.13
CA LYS A 89 3.10 5.33 -3.60
C LYS A 89 3.97 4.49 -2.67
N TYR A 90 3.43 4.07 -1.52
CA TYR A 90 4.18 3.16 -0.64
C TYR A 90 4.47 1.87 -1.41
N VAL A 91 5.74 1.70 -1.78
CA VAL A 91 6.31 0.48 -2.35
C VAL A 91 7.10 -0.14 -1.21
N ARG A 92 6.75 -1.37 -0.80
CA ARG A 92 7.65 -2.12 0.08
C ARG A 92 8.95 -2.30 -0.70
N GLU A 93 10.09 -2.07 -0.05
CA GLU A 93 11.39 -2.54 -0.53
C GLU A 93 11.18 -3.97 -1.09
N PRO A 94 11.46 -4.22 -2.38
CA PRO A 94 11.45 -5.59 -2.86
C PRO A 94 12.42 -6.35 -1.97
N GLY A 95 11.96 -7.46 -1.38
CA GLY A 95 12.81 -8.27 -0.52
C GLY A 95 14.08 -8.60 -1.28
N VAL A 96 15.19 -7.97 -0.91
CA VAL A 96 16.50 -8.25 -1.46
C VAL A 96 16.74 -9.72 -1.14
N ALA A 97 16.74 -10.56 -2.18
CA ALA A 97 17.29 -11.89 -2.03
C ALA A 97 18.75 -11.68 -1.64
N ASP A 98 19.16 -12.21 -0.51
CA ASP A 98 20.55 -12.27 -0.06
C ASP A 98 21.32 -13.13 -1.08
N SER A 99 21.75 -12.50 -2.17
CA SER A 99 22.60 -13.08 -3.18
C SER A 99 23.97 -12.46 -3.04
N GLU A 100 24.93 -13.32 -2.67
CA GLU A 100 26.37 -13.17 -2.86
C GLU A 100 27.07 -12.42 -1.71
N LYS A 101 28.05 -13.02 -1.01
CA LYS A 101 29.33 -13.42 -1.62
C LYS A 101 29.89 -14.74 -1.07
N ARG A 102 30.01 -15.73 -1.95
CA ARG A 102 30.97 -16.83 -1.82
C ARG A 102 32.21 -16.42 -2.60
N THR A 103 33.24 -15.95 -1.90
CA THR A 103 34.58 -15.75 -2.47
C THR A 103 35.22 -17.11 -2.77
N PHE A 104 35.82 -17.20 -3.94
CA PHE A 104 36.63 -18.32 -4.42
C PHE A 104 37.85 -18.57 -3.54
#